data_AF-A0A7C9EI50-F1
#
_entry.id   AF-A0A7C9EI50-F1
#
_cell.length_a   1.000
_cell.length_b   1.000
_cell.length_c   1.000
_cell.angle_alpha   90.00
_cell.angle_beta   90.00
_cell.angle_gamma   90.00
#
_symmetry.space_group_name_H-M   'P 1'
#
loop_
_entity.id
_entity.type
_entity.pdbx_description
1 polymer ?
#
loop_
_entity_poly.entity_id
_entity_poly.type
_entity_poly.pdbx_seq_one_letter_code
_entity_poly.pdbx_strand_id
1 'polypeptide(L)'
;CALPICDLQWLRMLLSPRTKFKSGDNRQAYAIEHPEPLLHFALCSGSHSDPALRAYTPKRVLQELEAAKEEYIRATFGVRKDHKVVLPKIVDSYAKDLGLSPVGIIEMIQQSLPDSLRKTLKKCQPGKSRKCIEWMPHNFTFRYLISKELVK
;
A
#
# COMPACT_ATOMS: atom_id res chain seq x y z
N CYS A 1 -22.26 -18.76 32.64
CA CYS A 1 -22.66 -19.51 31.43
C CYS A 1 -22.35 -18.68 30.19
N ALA A 2 -21.78 -19.33 29.16
CA ALA A 2 -21.39 -18.83 27.83
C ALA A 2 -20.24 -17.80 27.76
N LEU A 3 -19.03 -18.31 27.53
CA LEU A 3 -17.89 -17.56 26.99
C LEU A 3 -18.14 -17.31 25.49
N PRO A 4 -17.89 -16.10 24.95
CA PRO A 4 -18.02 -15.86 23.51
C PRO A 4 -16.78 -16.39 22.81
N ILE A 5 -17.02 -17.27 21.84
CA ILE A 5 -16.05 -17.77 20.88
C ILE A 5 -15.59 -16.59 20.02
N CYS A 6 -14.48 -15.94 20.36
CA CYS A 6 -13.87 -14.89 19.55
C CYS A 6 -12.36 -14.90 19.73
N ASP A 7 -11.66 -15.84 19.09
CA ASP A 7 -10.19 -15.72 18.95
C ASP A 7 -9.58 -16.47 17.74
N LEU A 8 -10.37 -17.13 16.89
CA LEU A 8 -9.83 -17.95 15.78
C LEU A 8 -10.26 -17.53 14.37
N GLN A 9 -11.05 -16.47 14.21
CA GLN A 9 -11.50 -16.01 12.89
C GLN A 9 -10.35 -15.48 12.03
N TRP A 10 -9.40 -14.77 12.63
CA TRP A 10 -8.20 -14.27 11.94
C TRP A 10 -7.26 -15.42 11.53
N LEU A 11 -7.15 -16.47 12.36
CA LEU A 11 -6.35 -17.65 12.06
C LEU A 11 -6.90 -18.43 10.85
N ARG A 12 -8.23 -18.44 10.67
CA ARG A 12 -8.87 -19.02 9.47
C ARG A 12 -8.55 -18.25 8.18
N MET A 13 -8.29 -16.94 8.25
CA MET A 13 -7.85 -16.18 7.07
C MET A 13 -6.41 -16.52 6.69
N LEU A 14 -5.53 -16.72 7.67
CA LEU A 14 -4.13 -17.12 7.46
C LEU A 14 -3.99 -18.54 6.89
N LEU A 15 -4.95 -19.41 7.19
CA LEU A 15 -5.01 -20.78 6.71
C LEU A 15 -5.97 -20.96 5.53
N SER A 16 -6.52 -19.88 4.96
CA SER A 16 -7.28 -20.00 3.73
C SER A 16 -6.32 -20.47 2.64
N PRO A 17 -6.49 -21.69 2.09
CA PRO A 17 -5.77 -22.03 0.88
C PRO A 17 -6.16 -20.95 -0.12
N ARG A 18 -5.21 -20.38 -0.87
CA ARG A 18 -5.57 -19.70 -2.13
C ARG A 18 -6.48 -20.68 -2.85
N THR A 19 -7.78 -20.39 -2.89
CA THR A 19 -8.76 -21.33 -3.42
C THR A 19 -8.47 -21.44 -4.89
N LYS A 20 -7.66 -22.43 -5.27
CA LYS A 20 -7.42 -22.73 -6.67
C LYS A 20 -8.79 -23.13 -7.21
N PHE A 21 -9.26 -22.38 -8.19
CA PHE A 21 -10.50 -22.72 -8.88
C PHE A 21 -10.43 -24.18 -9.32
N LYS A 22 -11.52 -24.93 -9.18
CA LYS A 22 -11.57 -26.33 -9.63
C LYS A 22 -11.25 -26.39 -11.13
N SER A 23 -10.60 -27.46 -11.58
CA SER A 23 -10.36 -27.68 -13.01
C SER A 23 -11.70 -27.60 -13.78
N GLY A 24 -11.74 -26.77 -14.82
CA GLY A 24 -12.97 -26.52 -15.60
C GLY A 24 -13.88 -25.41 -15.06
N ASP A 25 -13.48 -24.68 -14.01
CA ASP A 25 -14.19 -23.48 -13.58
C ASP A 25 -13.90 -22.33 -14.55
N ASN A 26 -14.95 -21.78 -15.16
CA ASN A 26 -14.86 -20.65 -16.11
C ASN A 26 -14.12 -19.43 -15.53
N ARG A 27 -14.07 -19.29 -14.19
CA ARG A 27 -13.33 -18.20 -13.52
C ARG A 27 -11.81 -18.32 -13.67
N GLN A 28 -11.29 -19.52 -13.99
CA GLN A 28 -9.87 -19.71 -14.32
C GLN A 28 -9.44 -18.87 -15.52
N ALA A 29 -10.34 -18.62 -16.48
CA ALA A 29 -10.06 -17.78 -17.65
C ALA A 29 -9.78 -16.31 -17.29
N TYR A 30 -10.15 -15.88 -16.08
CA TYR A 30 -9.92 -14.52 -15.57
C TYR A 30 -8.85 -14.47 -14.47
N ALA A 31 -8.14 -15.57 -14.24
CA ALA A 31 -7.08 -15.60 -13.24
C ALA A 31 -5.90 -14.72 -13.69
N ILE A 32 -5.39 -13.92 -12.77
CA ILE A 32 -4.17 -13.13 -13.01
C ILE A 32 -2.97 -14.05 -12.77
N GLU A 33 -2.13 -14.23 -13.81
CA GLU A 33 -0.96 -15.11 -13.77
C GLU A 33 0.14 -14.57 -12.85
N HIS A 34 0.31 -13.26 -12.83
CA HIS A 34 1.32 -12.57 -12.03
C HIS A 34 0.66 -11.61 -11.04
N PRO A 35 0.95 -11.69 -9.74
CA PRO A 35 0.49 -10.70 -8.77
C PRO A 35 0.89 -9.30 -9.25
N GLU A 36 -0.05 -8.36 -9.21
CA GLU A 36 0.19 -6.95 -9.53
C GLU A 36 0.33 -6.16 -8.22
N PRO A 37 1.55 -5.78 -7.80
CA PRO A 37 1.78 -5.09 -6.52
C PRO A 37 1.06 -3.74 -6.44
N LEU A 38 0.81 -3.06 -7.55
CA LEU A 38 0.11 -1.76 -7.52
C LEU A 38 -1.33 -1.85 -6.98
N LEU A 39 -1.92 -3.06 -6.93
CA LEU A 39 -3.24 -3.28 -6.34
C LEU A 39 -3.32 -2.91 -4.85
N HIS A 40 -2.19 -2.82 -4.14
CA HIS A 40 -2.13 -2.28 -2.77
C HIS A 40 -2.71 -0.86 -2.65
N PHE A 41 -2.70 -0.09 -3.74
CA PHE A 41 -3.20 1.29 -3.78
C PHE A 41 -4.54 1.42 -4.49
N ALA A 42 -5.15 0.31 -4.92
CA ALA A 42 -6.39 0.31 -5.70
C ALA A 42 -7.65 0.28 -4.83
N LEU A 43 -7.63 -0.53 -3.78
CA LEU A 43 -8.81 -0.79 -2.96
C LEU A 43 -8.90 0.17 -1.78
N CYS A 44 -10.05 0.84 -1.65
CA CYS A 44 -10.40 1.65 -0.49
C CYS A 44 -11.54 0.97 0.27
N SER A 45 -11.25 0.44 1.47
CA SER A 45 -12.24 -0.16 2.38
C SER A 45 -12.89 0.85 3.33
N GLY A 46 -12.47 2.12 3.25
CA GLY A 46 -12.95 3.22 4.08
C GLY A 46 -12.16 3.40 5.38
N SER A 47 -10.98 2.81 5.51
CA SER A 47 -10.08 3.06 6.62
C SER A 47 -9.31 4.38 6.45
N HIS A 48 -8.87 4.98 7.55
CA HIS A 48 -8.01 6.16 7.50
C HIS A 48 -6.67 5.87 6.81
N SER A 49 -6.17 4.64 6.91
CA SER A 49 -4.93 4.26 6.24
C SER A 49 -5.10 3.88 4.77
N ASP A 50 -6.33 3.88 4.23
CA ASP A 50 -6.58 3.47 2.86
C ASP A 50 -6.20 4.54 1.83
N PRO A 51 -5.91 4.11 0.58
CA PRO A 51 -5.77 5.04 -0.54
C PRO A 51 -7.05 5.79 -0.84
N ALA A 52 -6.93 6.85 -1.62
CA ALA A 52 -8.09 7.59 -2.10
C ALA A 52 -8.96 6.69 -2.99
N LEU A 53 -10.28 6.78 -2.82
CA LEU A 53 -11.25 6.16 -3.69
C LEU A 53 -11.08 6.71 -5.11
N ARG A 54 -10.91 5.81 -6.08
CA ARG A 54 -10.71 6.12 -7.50
C ARG A 54 -11.48 5.12 -8.37
N ALA A 55 -11.95 5.58 -9.53
CA ALA A 55 -12.48 4.70 -10.58
C ALA A 55 -11.39 4.48 -11.63
N TYR A 56 -11.25 3.24 -12.09
CA TYR A 56 -10.22 2.84 -13.04
C TYR A 56 -10.83 2.51 -14.40
N THR A 57 -10.13 2.85 -15.47
CA THR A 57 -10.52 2.58 -16.84
C THR A 57 -9.66 1.46 -17.44
N PRO A 58 -10.23 0.48 -18.16
CA PRO A 58 -9.44 -0.61 -18.73
C PRO A 58 -8.28 -0.15 -19.62
N LYS A 59 -8.45 0.98 -20.32
CA LYS A 59 -7.45 1.55 -21.23
C LYS A 59 -6.22 2.11 -20.51
N ARG A 60 -6.37 2.58 -19.27
CA ARG A 60 -5.33 3.32 -18.53
C ARG A 60 -5.09 2.78 -17.13
N VAL A 61 -5.64 1.61 -16.79
CA VAL A 61 -5.62 1.04 -15.44
C VAL A 61 -4.21 1.03 -14.83
N LEU A 62 -3.18 0.64 -15.60
CA LEU A 62 -1.80 0.64 -15.10
C LEU A 62 -1.28 2.04 -14.77
N GLN A 63 -1.56 3.02 -15.63
CA GLN A 63 -1.17 4.42 -15.40
C GLN A 63 -1.93 5.02 -14.20
N GLU A 64 -3.21 4.71 -14.08
CA GLU A 64 -4.06 5.15 -12.99
C GLU A 64 -3.66 4.49 -11.66
N LEU A 65 -3.21 3.23 -11.68
CA LEU A 65 -2.66 2.55 -10.51
C LEU A 65 -1.33 3.14 -10.08
N GLU A 66 -0.43 3.43 -11.02
CA GLU A 66 0.83 4.13 -10.73
C GLU A 66 0.56 5.51 -10.12
N ALA A 67 -0.36 6.27 -10.70
CA ALA A 67 -0.78 7.56 -10.14
C ALA A 67 -1.40 7.42 -8.73
N ALA A 68 -2.08 6.31 -8.42
CA ALA A 68 -2.67 6.07 -7.11
C ALA A 68 -1.59 5.82 -6.05
N LYS A 69 -0.56 5.02 -6.39
CA LYS A 69 0.64 4.85 -5.55
C LYS A 69 1.30 6.19 -5.25
N GLU A 70 1.57 6.97 -6.29
CA GLU A 70 2.25 8.25 -6.21
C GLU A 70 1.51 9.25 -5.32
N GLU A 71 0.19 9.35 -5.50
CA GLU A 71 -0.68 10.19 -4.68
C GLU A 71 -0.70 9.70 -3.22
N TYR A 72 -0.81 8.39 -3.00
CA TYR A 72 -0.82 7.80 -1.67
C TYR A 72 0.47 8.06 -0.90
N ILE A 73 1.63 7.79 -1.51
CA ILE A 73 2.94 8.04 -0.90
C ILE A 73 3.05 9.52 -0.55
N ARG A 74 2.71 10.42 -1.48
CA ARG A 74 2.77 11.86 -1.24
C ARG A 74 1.84 12.33 -0.12
N ALA A 75 0.62 11.82 -0.05
CA ALA A 75 -0.38 12.21 0.94
C ALA A 75 -0.08 11.67 2.34
N THR A 76 0.65 10.56 2.44
CA THR A 76 0.93 9.88 3.71
C THR A 76 2.37 10.04 4.19
N PHE A 77 3.24 10.63 3.37
CA PHE A 77 4.62 10.91 3.73
C PHE A 77 4.70 11.91 4.89
N GLY A 78 5.27 11.46 6.00
CA GLY A 78 5.59 12.29 7.15
C GLY A 78 7.07 12.24 7.50
N VAL A 79 7.55 13.28 8.20
CA VAL A 79 8.88 13.30 8.79
C VAL A 79 8.77 13.66 10.26
N ARG A 80 9.35 12.84 11.15
CA ARG A 80 9.42 13.11 12.59
C ARG A 80 10.51 14.14 12.91
N LYS A 81 10.48 14.64 14.15
CA LYS A 81 11.50 15.57 14.67
C LYS A 81 12.91 15.00 14.68
N ASP A 82 13.05 13.68 14.79
CA ASP A 82 14.33 12.95 14.71
C ASP A 82 14.74 12.62 13.27
N HIS A 83 14.13 13.28 12.27
CA HIS A 83 14.37 13.10 10.84
C HIS A 83 14.03 11.71 10.28
N LYS A 84 13.27 10.89 11.01
CA LYS A 84 12.75 9.62 10.47
C LYS A 84 11.60 9.85 9.52
N VAL A 85 11.61 9.12 8.41
CA VAL A 85 10.51 9.05 7.45
C VAL A 85 9.42 8.17 8.04
N VAL A 86 8.18 8.60 7.89
CA VAL A 86 7.02 7.89 8.40
C VAL A 86 6.07 7.62 7.25
N LEU A 87 5.71 6.35 7.07
CA LEU A 87 4.77 5.91 6.03
C LEU A 87 3.88 4.77 6.53
N PRO A 88 2.68 4.59 5.95
CA PRO A 88 1.83 3.45 6.26
C PRO A 88 2.43 2.10 5.82
N LYS A 89 2.05 1.02 6.52
CA LYS A 89 2.46 -0.37 6.18
C LYS A 89 2.11 -0.82 4.76
N ILE A 90 1.16 -0.19 4.08
CA ILE A 90 0.82 -0.50 2.69
C ILE A 90 2.05 -0.33 1.78
N VAL A 91 2.87 0.70 2.02
CA VAL A 91 4.10 0.94 1.25
C VAL A 91 5.17 -0.13 1.53
N ASP A 92 5.26 -0.62 2.77
CA ASP A 92 6.15 -1.73 3.16
C ASP A 92 5.74 -3.03 2.45
N SER A 93 4.44 -3.35 2.44
CA SER A 93 3.90 -4.51 1.72
C SER A 93 4.16 -4.45 0.22
N TYR A 94 3.89 -3.30 -0.42
CA TYR A 94 4.19 -3.07 -1.83
C TYR A 94 5.68 -3.28 -2.15
N ALA A 95 6.57 -2.69 -1.35
CA ALA A 95 8.00 -2.82 -1.54
C ALA A 95 8.50 -4.27 -1.40
N LYS A 96 7.93 -5.03 -0.45
CA LYS A 96 8.24 -6.45 -0.25
C LYS A 96 7.80 -7.30 -1.43
N ASP A 97 6.62 -7.05 -1.97
CA ASP A 97 6.10 -7.78 -3.13
C ASP A 97 6.93 -7.50 -4.40
N LEU A 98 7.54 -6.32 -4.50
CA LEU A 98 8.52 -5.98 -5.53
C LEU A 98 9.95 -6.46 -5.25
N GLY A 99 10.24 -6.97 -4.05
CA GLY A 99 11.59 -7.37 -3.65
C GLY A 99 12.58 -6.21 -3.55
N LEU A 100 12.11 -5.00 -3.23
CA LEU A 100 12.98 -3.81 -3.16
C LEU A 100 13.97 -3.90 -1.99
N SER A 101 15.21 -3.51 -2.27
CA SER A 101 16.20 -3.29 -1.22
C SER A 101 15.83 -2.05 -0.39
N PRO A 102 16.36 -1.89 0.84
CA PRO A 102 16.14 -0.67 1.63
C PRO A 102 16.50 0.63 0.89
N VAL A 103 17.50 0.57 0.00
CA VAL A 103 17.89 1.69 -0.87
C VAL A 103 16.83 1.93 -1.94
N GLY A 104 16.35 0.87 -2.60
CA GLY A 104 15.29 0.96 -3.61
C GLY A 104 13.99 1.52 -3.06
N ILE A 105 13.63 1.21 -1.81
CA ILE A 105 12.47 1.80 -1.13
C ILE A 105 12.64 3.32 -0.99
N ILE A 106 13.82 3.79 -0.57
CA ILE A 106 14.10 5.22 -0.42
C ILE A 106 14.07 5.93 -1.78
N GLU A 107 14.65 5.34 -2.82
CA GLU A 107 14.62 5.88 -4.18
C GLU A 107 13.19 6.00 -4.72
N MET A 108 12.38 4.96 -4.54
CA MET A 108 10.96 4.97 -4.90
C MET A 108 10.21 6.09 -4.18
N ILE A 109 10.38 6.22 -2.85
CA ILE A 109 9.75 7.30 -2.07
C ILE A 109 10.22 8.67 -2.59
N GLN A 110 11.51 8.84 -2.89
CA GLN A 110 12.03 10.09 -3.44
C GLN A 110 11.40 10.43 -4.79
N GLN A 111 11.23 9.45 -5.68
CA GLN A 111 10.60 9.66 -6.98
C GLN A 111 9.16 10.15 -6.83
N SER A 112 8.42 9.66 -5.82
CA SER A 112 7.03 10.06 -5.60
C SER A 112 6.79 11.44 -4.99
N LEU A 113 7.84 12.02 -4.44
CA LEU A 113 7.77 13.30 -3.75
C LEU A 113 8.14 14.49 -4.67
N PRO A 114 7.55 15.67 -4.42
CA PRO A 114 8.02 16.92 -5.01
C PRO A 114 9.47 17.22 -4.65
N ASP A 115 10.18 17.98 -5.50
CA ASP A 115 11.60 18.29 -5.31
C ASP A 115 11.93 18.97 -3.98
N SER A 116 10.99 19.73 -3.41
CA SER A 116 11.13 20.34 -2.09
C SER A 116 11.33 19.31 -0.97
N LEU A 117 10.63 18.18 -1.05
CA LEU A 117 10.64 17.12 -0.04
C LEU A 117 11.75 16.09 -0.28
N ARG A 118 12.22 15.93 -1.53
CA ARG A 118 13.36 15.05 -1.88
C ARG A 118 14.63 15.40 -1.10
N LYS A 119 14.84 16.69 -0.81
CA LYS A 119 16.01 17.18 -0.04
C LYS A 119 16.02 16.65 1.39
N THR A 120 14.85 16.39 1.98
CA THR A 120 14.72 15.87 3.35
C THR A 120 15.22 14.42 3.46
N LEU A 121 15.03 13.64 2.40
CA LEU A 121 15.47 12.24 2.33
C LEU A 121 16.99 12.08 2.13
N LYS A 122 17.70 13.10 1.61
CA LYS A 122 19.16 13.04 1.46
C LYS A 122 19.90 12.87 2.80
N LYS A 123 19.26 13.17 3.93
CA LYS A 123 19.81 12.95 5.28
C LYS A 123 19.70 11.50 5.76
N CYS A 124 18.79 10.72 5.16
CA CYS A 124 18.68 9.28 5.39
C CYS A 124 19.66 8.51 4.50
N GLN A 125 20.97 8.57 4.81
CA GLN A 125 21.98 7.82 4.07
C GLN A 125 22.30 6.44 4.69
N PRO A 126 22.82 5.49 3.88
CA PRO A 126 22.96 4.06 4.23
C PRO A 126 23.92 3.78 5.39
N GLY A 127 24.78 4.74 5.76
CA GLY A 127 25.87 4.53 6.71
C GLY A 127 25.58 4.81 8.18
N LYS A 128 24.42 5.41 8.54
CA LYS A 128 24.24 5.96 9.90
C LYS A 128 23.01 5.56 10.71
N SER A 129 22.00 4.84 10.19
CA SER A 129 21.01 4.23 11.09
C SER A 129 20.23 3.10 10.45
N ARG A 130 20.03 2.02 11.23
CA ARG A 130 19.35 0.78 10.80
C ARG A 130 17.84 0.91 10.58
N LYS A 131 17.19 2.07 10.74
CA LYS A 131 15.75 2.28 10.44
C LYS A 131 15.45 3.74 10.10
N CYS A 132 15.74 4.18 8.87
CA CYS A 132 15.31 5.51 8.38
C CYS A 132 13.77 5.62 8.28
N ILE A 133 13.11 4.52 7.97
CA ILE A 133 11.66 4.46 7.78
C ILE A 133 11.01 3.83 9.03
N GLU A 134 10.04 4.54 9.57
CA GLU A 134 9.12 4.09 10.60
C GLU A 134 7.76 3.79 9.95
N TRP A 135 7.32 2.54 10.09
CA TRP A 135 6.05 2.09 9.53
C TRP A 135 4.90 2.35 10.50
N MET A 136 3.94 3.18 10.10
CA MET A 136 2.77 3.46 10.92
C MET A 136 1.85 2.24 11.02
N PRO A 137 1.28 1.98 12.21
CA PRO A 137 0.21 1.00 12.32
C PRO A 137 -0.99 1.40 11.44
N HIS A 138 -1.73 0.40 10.98
CA HIS A 138 -2.93 0.64 10.20
C HIS A 138 -4.00 1.29 11.09
N ASN A 139 -4.61 2.37 10.61
CA ASN A 139 -5.67 3.07 11.30
C ASN A 139 -7.03 2.75 10.66
N PHE A 140 -7.83 1.97 11.39
CA PHE A 140 -9.15 1.51 10.95
C PHE A 140 -10.28 2.54 11.14
N THR A 141 -10.02 3.74 11.66
CA THR A 141 -11.07 4.75 11.80
C THR A 141 -11.61 5.13 10.43
N PHE A 142 -12.93 5.22 10.30
CA PHE A 142 -13.57 5.44 9.02
C PHE A 142 -13.17 6.79 8.40
N ARG A 143 -12.75 6.79 7.13
CA ARG A 143 -12.47 7.98 6.33
C ARG A 143 -12.45 7.63 4.84
N TYR A 144 -13.20 8.38 4.04
CA TYR A 144 -13.00 8.40 2.59
C TYR A 144 -12.25 9.65 2.15
N LEU A 145 -11.24 9.44 1.31
CA LEU A 145 -10.65 10.47 0.47
C LEU A 145 -11.11 10.18 -0.95
N ILE A 146 -11.80 11.12 -1.59
CA ILE A 146 -12.29 10.93 -2.97
C ILE A 146 -11.28 11.59 -3.91
N SER A 147 -10.74 10.82 -4.85
CA SER A 147 -9.82 11.37 -5.85
C SER A 147 -10.55 12.40 -6.72
N LYS A 148 -9.88 13.51 -7.08
CA LYS A 148 -10.49 14.62 -7.84
C LYS A 148 -11.08 14.18 -9.17
N GLU A 149 -10.56 13.11 -9.76
CA GLU A 149 -11.04 12.53 -11.02
C GLU A 149 -12.49 12.01 -10.93
N LEU A 150 -12.99 11.74 -9.72
CA LEU A 150 -14.36 11.30 -9.45
C LEU A 150 -15.35 12.45 -9.24
N VAL A 151 -14.89 13.67 -8.97
CA VAL A 151 -15.74 14.82 -8.58
C VAL A 151 -16.17 15.63 -9.82
N LYS A 152 -16.55 14.95 -10.90
CA LYS A 152 -17.05 15.60 -12.12
C LYS A 152 -18.49 16.06 -11.98
#